data_AF-A0A7Z9FKG6-F1
#
_entry.id   AF-A0A7Z9FKG6-F1
#
_cell.length_a   1.000
_cell.length_b   1.000
_cell.length_c   1.000
_cell.angle_alpha   90.00
_cell.angle_beta   90.00
_cell.angle_gamma   90.00
#
_symmetry.space_group_name_H-M   'P 1'
#
loop_
_entity.id
_entity.type
_entity.pdbx_description
1 polymer ?
#
loop_
_entity_poly.entity_id
_entity_poly.type
_entity_poly.pdbx_seq_one_letter_code
_entity_poly.pdbx_strand_id
1 'polypeptide(L)' 'GPSTRRVIDFGDAENSTGISPTGQSGYFFDQHYQDQTPLYLAGKSRRQIINSDEIPVNQQSRLIFQP' A
#
# COMPACT_ATOMS: atom_id res chain seq x y z
N GLY A 1 14.31 -12.31 -0.26
CA GLY A 1 13.87 -11.27 -1.21
C GLY A 1 13.58 -9.98 -0.46
N PRO A 2 13.33 -8.85 -1.15
CA PRO A 2 13.06 -7.57 -0.51
C PRO A 2 11.71 -7.57 0.23
N SER A 3 11.62 -6.85 1.34
CA SER A 3 10.36 -6.71 2.12
C SER A 3 9.33 -5.83 1.42
N THR A 4 9.74 -4.97 0.50
CA THR A 4 8.89 -4.12 -0.37
C THR A 4 9.67 -3.71 -1.63
N ARG A 5 8.98 -3.27 -2.69
CA ARG A 5 9.57 -2.52 -3.83
C ARG A 5 8.94 -1.14 -3.88
N ARG A 6 9.72 -0.10 -4.20
CA ARG A 6 9.24 1.28 -4.36
C ARG A 6 9.96 1.99 -5.50
N VAL A 7 9.25 2.87 -6.19
CA VAL A 7 9.79 3.79 -7.20
C VAL A 7 9.27 5.19 -6.85
N ILE A 8 10.19 6.13 -6.70
CA ILE A 8 9.90 7.52 -6.33
C ILE A 8 10.61 8.41 -7.34
N ASP A 9 9.84 9.22 -8.05
CA ASP A 9 10.37 10.38 -8.77
C ASP A 9 10.41 11.56 -7.79
N PHE A 10 11.58 12.13 -7.57
CA PHE A 10 11.72 13.26 -6.64
C PHE A 10 11.12 14.57 -7.18
N GLY A 11 10.88 14.66 -8.49
CA GLY A 11 10.13 15.77 -9.09
C GLY A 11 8.60 15.61 -8.92
N ASP A 12 8.12 14.40 -8.64
CA ASP A 12 6.69 14.06 -8.51
C ASP A 12 6.46 12.91 -7.52
N ALA A 13 6.75 13.20 -6.24
CA ALA A 13 6.69 12.19 -5.18
C ALA A 13 5.27 11.65 -4.93
N GLU A 14 4.24 12.44 -5.25
CA GLU A 14 2.81 12.12 -5.09
C GLU A 14 2.33 11.02 -6.06
N ASN A 15 3.08 10.76 -7.12
CA ASN A 15 2.83 9.65 -8.06
C ASN A 15 3.78 8.46 -7.85
N SER A 16 4.44 8.39 -6.68
CA SER A 16 5.23 7.23 -6.29
C SER A 16 4.43 5.93 -6.28
N THR A 17 5.11 4.83 -6.56
CA THR A 17 4.51 3.49 -6.52
C THR A 17 5.26 2.58 -5.56
N GLY A 18 4.53 1.66 -4.94
CA GLY A 18 5.07 0.68 -4.00
C GLY A 18 4.28 -0.61 -3.99
N ILE A 19 4.89 -1.68 -3.47
CA ILE A 19 4.24 -2.97 -3.32
C ILE A 19 4.93 -3.81 -2.24
N SER A 20 4.13 -4.54 -1.45
CA SER A 20 4.58 -5.61 -0.56
C SER A 20 4.52 -6.97 -1.26
N PRO A 21 5.38 -7.95 -0.91
CA PRO A 21 5.34 -9.28 -1.51
C PRO A 21 4.01 -10.02 -1.34
N THR A 22 3.31 -9.80 -0.22
CA THR A 22 2.04 -10.46 0.09
C THR A 22 0.89 -9.48 0.26
N GLY A 23 0.90 -8.68 1.31
CA GLY A 23 -0.18 -7.77 1.70
C GLY A 23 0.27 -6.89 2.88
N GLN A 24 -0.60 -6.02 3.38
CA GLN A 24 -0.27 -5.17 4.54
C GLN A 24 -0.57 -5.82 5.89
N SER A 25 -1.42 -6.83 5.95
CA SER A 25 -1.77 -7.51 7.21
C SER A 25 -0.90 -8.75 7.43
N GLY A 26 -0.48 -8.96 8.68
CA GLY A 26 0.18 -10.20 9.11
C GLY A 26 -0.80 -11.26 9.63
N TYR A 27 -2.09 -10.93 9.75
CA TYR A 27 -3.10 -11.84 10.26
C TYR A 27 -3.63 -12.73 9.13
N PHE A 28 -3.48 -14.05 9.28
CA PHE A 28 -3.75 -15.03 8.22
C PHE A 28 -5.17 -14.97 7.64
N PHE A 29 -6.17 -14.63 8.46
CA PHE A 29 -7.57 -14.54 8.03
C PHE A 29 -7.97 -13.13 7.56
N ASP A 30 -7.04 -12.19 7.52
CA ASP A 30 -7.29 -10.84 7.01
C ASP A 30 -7.37 -10.85 5.47
N GLN A 31 -8.31 -10.09 4.91
CA GLN A 31 -8.41 -9.88 3.46
C GLN A 31 -7.12 -9.31 2.85
N HIS A 32 -6.33 -8.58 3.65
CA HIS A 32 -5.10 -7.92 3.26
C HIS A 32 -3.83 -8.70 3.60
N TYR A 33 -3.96 -10.00 3.90
CA TYR A 33 -2.81 -10.85 4.18
C TYR A 33 -1.95 -11.10 2.92
N GLN A 34 -2.60 -11.27 1.78
CA GLN A 34 -1.98 -11.73 0.53
C GLN A 34 -2.50 -11.05 -0.75
N ASP A 35 -3.26 -9.96 -0.61
CA ASP A 35 -3.95 -9.25 -1.70
C ASP A 35 -3.02 -8.58 -2.73
N GLN A 36 -1.76 -8.32 -2.38
CA GLN A 36 -0.74 -7.76 -3.26
C GLN A 36 0.10 -8.82 -3.99
N THR A 37 0.06 -10.10 -3.56
CA THR A 37 0.86 -11.19 -4.13
C THR A 37 0.76 -11.28 -5.66
N PRO A 38 -0.44 -11.24 -6.27
CA PRO A 38 -0.56 -11.35 -7.73
C PRO A 38 0.14 -10.20 -8.47
N LEU A 39 0.04 -8.97 -7.97
CA LEU A 39 0.70 -7.79 -8.55
C LEU A 39 2.22 -7.89 -8.39
N TYR A 40 2.70 -8.29 -7.22
CA TYR A 40 4.13 -8.45 -6.95
C TYR A 40 4.79 -9.48 -7.87
N LEU A 41 4.14 -10.63 -8.08
CA LEU A 41 4.60 -11.69 -8.99
C LEU A 41 4.60 -11.24 -10.45
N ALA A 42 3.62 -10.41 -10.84
CA ALA A 42 3.57 -9.78 -12.16
C ALA A 42 4.58 -8.64 -12.35
N GLY A 43 5.43 -8.35 -11.36
CA GLY A 43 6.38 -7.24 -11.41
C GLY A 43 5.73 -5.85 -11.34
N LYS A 44 4.45 -5.77 -10.97
CA LYS A 44 3.67 -4.52 -10.90
C LYS A 44 3.69 -3.95 -9.49
N SER A 45 3.40 -2.66 -9.40
CA SER A 45 3.23 -1.91 -8.14
C SER A 45 1.92 -1.12 -8.16
N ARG A 46 1.53 -0.59 -7.01
CA ARG A 46 0.36 0.29 -6.86
C ARG A 46 0.80 1.70 -6.47
N ARG A 47 -0.01 2.72 -6.77
CA ARG A 47 0.22 4.09 -6.32
C ARG A 47 0.25 4.16 -4.79
N GLN A 48 1.16 4.94 -4.23
CA GLN A 48 1.19 5.23 -2.80
C GLN A 48 0.34 6.47 -2.54
N ILE A 49 -0.81 6.29 -1.88
CA ILE A 49 -1.68 7.41 -1.51
C ILE A 49 -1.09 8.10 -0.27
N ILE A 50 -0.30 9.15 -0.51
CA ILE A 50 0.39 9.92 0.55
C ILE A 50 -0.21 11.32 0.74
N ASN A 51 -0.92 11.84 -0.27
CA ASN A 51 -1.62 13.11 -0.19
C ASN A 51 -2.74 13.08 0.86
N SER A 52 -2.73 14.06 1.77
CA SER A 52 -3.70 14.15 2.87
C SER A 52 -5.15 14.33 2.40
N ASP A 53 -5.36 14.95 1.24
CA ASP A 53 -6.68 15.17 0.65
C ASP A 53 -7.21 13.90 -0.05
N GLU A 54 -6.32 13.04 -0.56
CA GLU A 54 -6.70 11.79 -1.23
C GLU A 54 -6.94 10.63 -0.24
N ILE A 55 -6.30 10.64 0.93
CA ILE A 55 -6.43 9.58 1.94
C ILE A 55 -7.89 9.34 2.35
N PRO A 56 -8.71 10.37 2.70
CA PRO A 56 -10.10 10.17 3.10
C PRO A 56 -10.99 9.56 2.02
N VAL A 57 -10.66 9.77 0.74
CA VAL A 57 -11.40 9.24 -0.41
C VAL A 57 -11.04 7.77 -0.69
N ASN A 58 -9.81 7.37 -0.37
CA ASN A 58 -9.29 6.02 -0.62
C ASN A 58 -9.29 5.12 0.63
N GLN A 59 -9.67 5.63 1.81
CA GLN A 59 -9.69 4.85 3.04
C GLN A 59 -10.77 3.76 2.98
N GLN A 60 -10.44 2.56 3.47
CA GLN A 60 -11.41 1.46 3.60
C GLN A 60 -12.03 1.40 5.00
N SER A 61 -11.31 1.87 6.03
CA SER A 61 -11.77 1.92 7.40
C SER A 61 -11.06 3.06 8.15
N ARG A 62 -11.67 3.54 9.24
CA ARG A 62 -11.13 4.60 10.09
C ARG A 62 -11.35 4.25 11.56
N LEU A 63 -10.26 4.30 12.34
CA LEU A 63 -10.27 4.11 13.78
C LEU A 63 -9.83 5.42 14.45
N ILE A 64 -10.60 5.90 15.41
CA ILE A 64 -10.26 7.08 16.22
C ILE A 64 -10.05 6.58 17.64
N PHE A 65 -8.83 6.75 18.16
CA PHE A 65 -8.53 6.45 19.55
C PHE A 65 -8.98 7.61 20.46
N GLN A 66 -9.62 7.27 21.56
CA GLN A 66 -10.01 8.21 22.63
C GLN A 66 -9.30 7.79 23.92
N PRO A 67 -8.91 8.75 24.78
CA PRO A 67 -8.28 8.47 26.08
C PRO A 67 -9.13 7.59 26.99
#